data_AF-A0A5D3DES7-F1
#
_entry.id   AF-A0A5D3DES7-F1
#
_cell.length_a   1.000
_cell.length_b   1.000
_cell.length_c   1.000
_cell.angle_alpha   90.00
_cell.angle_beta   90.00
_cell.angle_gamma   90.00
#
_symmetry.space_group_name_H-M   'P 1'
#
loop_
_entity.id
_entity.type
_entity.pdbx_description
1 polymer ?
#
loop_
_entity_poly.entity_id
_entity_poly.type
_entity_poly.pdbx_seq_one_letter_code
_entity_poly.pdbx_strand_id
1 'polypeptide(L)'
;MQRSIFYAAKYHSNESYVIVERKKVSFTMEEINELYGLLNDLDSYPSQSLIAEPTKGDSRMIIQLIAWLGAGWTRTTTRSLQLYPHQLTTEANVWLLFIKKKIIPMCYDSTVPIEYMLLLYCKMAKQPFNLGYMMNEAFLGLMRNSKGAKP
;
A
#
# COMPACT_ATOMS: atom_id res chain seq x y z
N MET A 1 -1.95 19.57 22.50
CA MET A 1 -1.13 18.51 21.86
C MET A 1 -1.86 17.19 22.08
N GLN A 2 -2.58 16.74 21.06
CA GLN A 2 -3.56 15.66 21.18
C GLN A 2 -2.84 14.31 21.07
N ARG A 3 -2.80 13.55 22.18
CA ARG A 3 -2.26 12.19 22.22
C ARG A 3 -3.10 11.29 21.32
N SER A 4 -2.46 10.66 20.34
CA SER A 4 -3.07 9.59 19.54
C SER A 4 -3.34 8.40 20.46
N ILE A 5 -4.60 8.23 20.88
CA ILE A 5 -5.08 7.07 21.64
C ILE A 5 -5.35 5.97 20.61
N PHE A 6 -4.39 5.11 20.32
CA PHE A 6 -4.66 3.94 19.48
C PHE A 6 -4.00 2.69 20.07
N TYR A 7 -4.86 1.88 20.71
CA TYR A 7 -4.78 0.45 21.03
C TYR A 7 -3.42 -0.14 21.45
N ALA A 8 -3.40 -0.81 22.61
CA ALA A 8 -2.36 -1.77 22.98
C ALA A 8 -2.43 -3.01 22.08
N ALA A 9 -2.12 -2.85 20.80
CA ALA A 9 -2.12 -3.91 19.81
C ALA A 9 -0.83 -4.72 19.94
N LYS A 10 -0.95 -5.99 20.34
CA LYS A 10 0.13 -6.98 20.21
C LYS A 10 0.01 -7.61 18.83
N TYR A 11 1.09 -7.55 18.05
CA TYR A 11 1.16 -8.06 16.68
C TYR A 11 2.03 -9.31 16.59
N HIS A 12 1.54 -10.31 15.85
CA HIS A 12 2.26 -11.52 15.52
C HIS A 12 2.54 -11.53 14.01
N SER A 13 3.80 -11.35 13.61
CA SER A 13 4.15 -11.10 12.21
C SER A 13 3.92 -12.24 11.22
N ASN A 14 3.59 -13.41 11.75
CA ASN A 14 3.31 -14.59 10.96
C ASN A 14 1.80 -14.83 10.81
N GLU A 15 0.96 -13.96 11.38
CA GLU A 15 -0.48 -14.08 11.32
C GLU A 15 -1.11 -12.69 11.08
N SER A 16 -1.97 -12.57 10.06
CA SER A 16 -2.65 -11.33 9.69
C SER A 16 -3.75 -10.94 10.68
N TYR A 17 -3.38 -10.64 11.94
CA TYR A 17 -4.31 -10.16 12.96
C TYR A 17 -3.69 -9.13 13.92
N VAL A 18 -4.55 -8.34 14.54
CA VAL A 18 -4.23 -7.46 15.67
C VAL A 18 -5.10 -7.79 16.87
N ILE A 19 -4.62 -7.49 18.06
CA ILE A 19 -5.42 -7.58 19.28
C ILE A 19 -5.96 -6.18 19.63
N VAL A 20 -7.27 -5.99 19.53
CA VAL A 20 -7.98 -4.77 19.92
C VAL A 20 -8.84 -5.09 21.12
N GLU A 21 -8.61 -4.42 22.26
CA GLU A 21 -9.39 -4.65 23.49
C GLU A 21 -9.45 -6.12 23.92
N ARG A 22 -8.31 -6.83 23.80
CA ARG A 22 -8.19 -8.29 24.06
C ARG A 22 -8.95 -9.19 23.08
N LYS A 23 -9.54 -8.65 22.00
CA LYS A 23 -10.16 -9.41 20.92
C LYS A 23 -9.22 -9.52 19.73
N LYS A 24 -9.13 -10.72 19.13
CA LYS A 24 -8.41 -10.95 17.88
C LYS A 24 -9.26 -10.35 16.74
N VAL A 25 -8.69 -9.40 16.03
CA VAL A 25 -9.25 -8.83 14.80
C VAL A 25 -8.32 -9.24 13.68
N SER A 26 -8.78 -10.19 12.87
CA SER A 26 -8.04 -10.64 11.71
C SER A 26 -8.27 -9.68 10.53
N PHE A 27 -7.29 -9.59 9.65
CA PHE A 27 -7.26 -8.73 8.47
C PHE A 27 -6.68 -9.50 7.28
N THR A 28 -7.01 -10.79 7.12
CA THR A 28 -6.52 -11.56 5.97
C THR A 28 -7.08 -11.02 4.67
N MET A 29 -6.47 -11.38 3.54
CA MET A 29 -6.98 -11.02 2.22
C MET A 29 -8.46 -11.42 2.08
N GLU A 30 -8.83 -12.62 2.55
CA GLU A 30 -10.17 -13.17 2.42
C GLU A 30 -11.20 -12.35 3.19
N GLU A 31 -10.89 -11.98 4.44
CA GLU A 31 -11.79 -11.17 5.27
C GLU A 31 -11.95 -9.76 4.73
N ILE A 32 -10.87 -9.17 4.19
CA ILE A 32 -10.95 -7.86 3.56
C ILE A 32 -11.80 -7.97 2.28
N ASN A 33 -11.58 -8.99 1.46
CA ASN A 33 -12.38 -9.17 0.24
C ASN A 33 -13.85 -9.43 0.55
N GLU A 34 -14.17 -10.23 1.56
CA GLU A 34 -15.55 -10.43 2.03
C GLU A 34 -16.18 -9.10 2.47
N LEU A 35 -15.47 -8.28 3.25
CA LEU A 35 -15.94 -6.96 3.69
C LEU A 35 -16.31 -6.03 2.53
N TYR A 36 -15.57 -6.10 1.41
CA TYR A 36 -15.80 -5.29 0.22
C TYR A 36 -16.63 -5.99 -0.87
N GLY A 37 -17.08 -7.23 -0.65
CA GLY A 37 -17.83 -8.01 -1.64
C GLY A 37 -17.01 -8.39 -2.88
N LEU A 38 -15.71 -8.62 -2.72
CA LEU A 38 -14.76 -8.94 -3.78
C LEU A 38 -14.54 -10.45 -3.92
N LEU A 39 -14.18 -10.88 -5.13
CA LEU A 39 -13.88 -12.29 -5.42
C LEU A 39 -12.48 -12.66 -4.92
N ASN A 40 -12.35 -13.84 -4.31
CA ASN A 40 -11.09 -14.42 -3.82
C ASN A 40 -10.39 -15.29 -4.88
N ASP A 41 -10.33 -14.84 -6.13
CA ASP A 41 -9.66 -15.57 -7.20
C ASP A 41 -8.26 -15.00 -7.46
N LEU A 42 -7.21 -15.68 -6.98
CA LEU A 42 -5.82 -15.23 -7.17
C LEU A 42 -5.41 -15.23 -8.65
N ASP A 43 -5.93 -16.15 -9.47
CA ASP A 43 -5.55 -16.29 -10.87
C ASP A 43 -6.13 -15.15 -11.75
N SER A 44 -7.09 -14.40 -11.20
CA SER A 44 -7.72 -13.25 -11.86
C SER A 44 -6.90 -11.95 -11.77
N TYR A 45 -5.79 -11.91 -11.03
CA TYR A 45 -5.05 -10.67 -10.75
C TYR A 45 -3.57 -10.73 -11.14
N PRO A 46 -3.22 -10.52 -12.43
CA PRO A 46 -1.84 -10.58 -12.91
C PRO A 46 -0.91 -9.55 -12.24
N SER A 47 -1.48 -8.49 -11.66
CA SER A 47 -0.75 -7.47 -10.91
C SER A 47 -0.15 -7.96 -9.58
N GLN A 48 -0.54 -9.15 -9.08
CA GLN A 48 0.05 -9.72 -7.85
C GLN A 48 1.56 -9.96 -7.97
N SER A 49 2.02 -10.42 -9.14
CA SER A 49 3.44 -10.61 -9.41
C SER A 49 4.25 -9.31 -9.27
N LEU A 50 3.66 -8.17 -9.68
CA LEU A 50 4.26 -6.84 -9.56
C LEU A 50 4.33 -6.34 -8.12
N ILE A 51 3.45 -6.85 -7.25
CA ILE A 51 3.39 -6.46 -5.83
C ILE A 51 4.40 -7.27 -5.02
N ALA A 52 4.51 -8.58 -5.28
CA ALA A 52 5.40 -9.46 -4.54
C ALA A 52 6.88 -9.14 -4.82
N GLU A 53 7.27 -9.04 -6.11
CA GLU A 53 8.67 -8.82 -6.50
C GLU A 53 8.76 -8.00 -7.81
N PRO A 54 8.61 -6.66 -7.75
CA PRO A 54 8.71 -5.82 -8.95
C PRO A 54 10.11 -5.89 -9.55
N THR A 55 10.20 -6.20 -10.84
CA THR A 55 11.47 -6.17 -11.57
C THR A 55 11.90 -4.72 -11.84
N LYS A 56 13.16 -4.55 -12.27
CA LYS A 56 13.67 -3.23 -12.73
C LYS A 56 12.89 -2.71 -13.94
N GLY A 57 12.38 -3.61 -14.79
CA GLY A 57 11.51 -3.27 -15.92
C GLY A 57 10.17 -2.70 -15.46
N ASP A 58 9.55 -3.38 -14.49
CA ASP A 58 8.25 -2.98 -13.93
C ASP A 58 8.31 -1.62 -13.26
N SER A 59 9.36 -1.39 -12.47
CA SER A 59 9.63 -0.09 -11.84
C SER A 59 9.73 1.06 -12.87
N ARG A 60 10.23 0.79 -14.08
CA ARG A 60 10.30 1.80 -15.15
C ARG A 60 8.93 2.04 -15.77
N MET A 61 8.17 0.98 -16.05
CA MET A 61 6.83 1.09 -16.62
C MET A 61 5.89 1.85 -15.70
N ILE A 62 5.96 1.60 -14.39
CA ILE A 62 5.17 2.31 -13.38
C ILE A 62 5.45 3.82 -13.44
N ILE A 63 6.72 4.25 -13.40
CA ILE A 63 7.08 5.68 -13.48
C ILE A 63 6.56 6.31 -14.77
N GLN A 64 6.77 5.67 -15.92
CA GLN A 64 6.35 6.23 -17.20
C GLN A 64 4.85 6.47 -17.28
N LEU A 65 4.06 5.68 -16.55
CA LEU A 65 2.61 5.78 -16.56
C LEU A 65 2.06 6.81 -15.57
N ILE A 66 2.65 6.90 -14.37
CA ILE A 66 2.08 7.69 -13.27
C ILE A 66 2.77 9.04 -13.05
N ALA A 67 3.96 9.24 -13.60
CA ALA A 67 4.80 10.41 -13.35
C ALA A 67 5.10 11.25 -14.60
N TRP A 68 5.49 12.51 -14.40
CA TRP A 68 5.93 13.38 -15.49
C TRP A 68 7.23 12.88 -16.14
N LEU A 69 7.42 13.23 -17.42
CA LEU A 69 8.65 12.90 -18.15
C LEU A 69 9.89 13.43 -17.39
N GLY A 70 10.87 12.57 -17.16
CA GLY A 70 12.08 12.91 -16.41
C GLY A 70 11.98 12.70 -14.90
N ALA A 71 10.82 12.29 -14.38
CA ALA A 71 10.71 11.82 -13.00
C ALA A 71 11.52 10.53 -12.80
N GLY A 72 12.18 10.42 -11.66
CA GLY A 72 13.00 9.28 -11.29
C GLY A 72 12.72 8.82 -9.87
N TRP A 73 12.98 7.54 -9.64
CA TRP A 73 12.94 6.94 -8.31
C TRP A 73 13.92 7.64 -7.38
N THR A 74 13.44 8.07 -6.21
CA THR A 74 14.33 8.44 -5.11
C THR A 74 14.62 7.18 -4.30
N ARG A 75 15.90 6.80 -4.20
CA ARG A 75 16.33 5.68 -3.36
C ARG A 75 16.64 6.22 -1.97
N THR A 76 15.90 5.75 -0.97
CA THR A 76 16.21 6.09 0.42
C THR A 76 17.43 5.31 0.93
N THR A 77 17.99 5.74 2.06
CA THR A 77 19.06 5.03 2.78
C THR A 77 18.67 3.60 3.15
N THR A 78 17.37 3.32 3.33
CA THR A 78 16.82 1.97 3.58
C THR A 78 16.59 1.16 2.30
N ARG A 79 17.05 1.65 1.14
CA ARG A 79 16.85 1.07 -0.20
C ARG A 79 15.39 0.99 -0.67
N SER A 80 14.45 1.61 0.04
CA SER A 80 13.08 1.73 -0.46
C SER A 80 13.02 2.73 -1.62
N LEU A 81 12.23 2.40 -2.64
CA LEU A 81 11.95 3.25 -3.79
C LEU A 81 10.76 4.14 -3.46
N GLN A 82 10.91 5.46 -3.66
CA GLN A 82 9.87 6.43 -3.35
C GLN A 82 9.71 7.46 -4.48
N LEU A 83 8.48 7.96 -4.62
CA LEU A 83 8.13 9.11 -5.46
C LEU A 83 7.48 10.20 -4.60
N TYR A 84 7.66 11.44 -5.02
CA TYR A 84 7.01 12.60 -4.43
C TYR A 84 5.77 13.00 -5.24
N PRO A 85 4.71 13.52 -4.60
CA PRO A 85 3.49 13.94 -5.30
C PRO A 85 3.73 14.93 -6.45
N HIS A 86 4.69 15.85 -6.32
CA HIS A 86 5.01 16.82 -7.37
C HIS A 86 5.61 16.18 -8.64
N GLN A 87 6.09 14.94 -8.55
CA GLN A 87 6.59 14.18 -9.70
C GLN A 87 5.47 13.46 -10.45
N LEU A 88 4.29 13.29 -9.82
CA LEU A 88 3.15 12.60 -10.42
C LEU A 88 2.39 13.50 -11.40
N THR A 89 1.77 12.87 -12.40
CA THR A 89 0.82 13.57 -13.27
C THR A 89 -0.38 14.09 -12.47
N THR A 90 -1.11 15.07 -13.01
CA THR A 90 -2.31 15.61 -12.35
C THR A 90 -3.35 14.52 -12.08
N GLU A 91 -3.59 13.62 -13.05
CA GLU A 91 -4.53 12.52 -12.91
C GLU A 91 -4.09 11.54 -11.80
N ALA A 92 -2.81 11.15 -11.79
CA ALA A 92 -2.26 10.27 -10.75
C ALA A 92 -2.36 10.92 -9.36
N ASN A 93 -2.15 12.24 -9.24
CA ASN A 93 -2.32 12.96 -7.98
C ASN A 93 -3.78 12.96 -7.48
N VAL A 94 -4.76 13.11 -8.37
CA VAL A 94 -6.18 13.03 -7.99
C VAL A 94 -6.52 11.63 -7.48
N TRP A 95 -6.06 10.58 -8.17
CA TRP A 95 -6.25 9.20 -7.71
C TRP A 95 -5.52 8.93 -6.39
N LEU A 96 -4.33 9.47 -6.19
CA LEU A 96 -3.59 9.34 -4.95
C LEU A 96 -4.38 9.91 -3.77
N LEU A 97 -5.02 11.07 -3.93
CA LEU A 97 -5.89 11.65 -2.91
C LEU A 97 -7.07 10.73 -2.59
N PHE A 98 -7.68 10.12 -3.60
CA PHE A 98 -8.77 9.16 -3.40
C PHE A 98 -8.30 7.93 -2.62
N ILE A 99 -7.18 7.33 -3.04
CA ILE A 99 -6.62 6.13 -2.41
C ILE A 99 -6.25 6.41 -0.94
N LYS A 100 -5.59 7.54 -0.67
CA LYS A 100 -5.23 8.01 0.68
C LYS A 100 -6.45 8.32 1.55
N LYS A 101 -7.64 8.56 0.99
CA LYS A 101 -8.84 8.90 1.77
C LYS A 101 -9.80 7.74 1.93
N LYS A 102 -9.85 6.83 0.95
CA LYS A 102 -10.93 5.84 0.82
C LYS A 102 -10.44 4.40 0.89
N ILE A 103 -9.17 4.13 0.60
CA ILE A 103 -8.66 2.76 0.50
C ILE A 103 -7.67 2.49 1.63
N ILE A 104 -6.57 3.24 1.68
CA ILE A 104 -5.54 3.09 2.72
C ILE A 104 -5.38 4.45 3.41
N PRO A 105 -6.23 4.78 4.39
CA PRO A 105 -6.20 6.10 5.04
C PRO A 105 -5.03 6.30 6.03
N MET A 106 -4.07 5.37 6.09
CA MET A 106 -3.19 5.21 7.25
C MET A 106 -1.76 5.74 7.09
N CYS A 107 -1.37 6.28 5.92
CA CYS A 107 -0.02 6.79 5.70
C CYS A 107 -0.03 8.31 5.50
N TYR A 108 0.36 9.04 6.56
CA TYR A 108 0.56 10.49 6.54
C TYR A 108 1.93 10.90 5.96
N ASP A 109 2.68 9.95 5.39
CA ASP A 109 4.00 10.25 4.86
C ASP A 109 3.88 11.20 3.65
N SER A 110 4.83 12.13 3.60
CA SER A 110 5.02 13.07 2.50
C SER A 110 5.48 12.38 1.22
N THR A 111 5.83 11.10 1.29
CA THR A 111 6.26 10.24 0.20
C THR A 111 5.16 9.25 -0.17
N VAL A 112 5.16 8.78 -1.41
CA VAL A 112 4.22 7.79 -1.90
C VAL A 112 4.87 6.42 -1.75
N PRO A 113 4.51 5.59 -0.73
CA PRO A 113 5.03 4.24 -0.64
C PRO A 113 4.53 3.35 -1.79
N ILE A 114 5.20 2.21 -1.97
CA ILE A 114 5.09 1.36 -3.16
C ILE A 114 3.67 0.82 -3.37
N GLU A 115 2.94 0.58 -2.30
CA GLU A 115 1.57 0.09 -2.32
C GLU A 115 0.64 1.10 -3.02
N TYR A 116 0.80 2.40 -2.75
CA TYR A 116 0.04 3.43 -3.47
C TYR A 116 0.45 3.51 -4.93
N MET A 117 1.74 3.32 -5.25
CA MET A 117 2.23 3.40 -6.64
C MET A 117 1.69 2.25 -7.47
N LEU A 118 1.56 1.06 -6.89
CA LEU A 118 0.95 -0.10 -7.53
C LEU A 118 -0.56 0.10 -7.74
N LEU A 119 -1.27 0.67 -6.76
CA LEU A 119 -2.68 1.04 -6.93
C LEU A 119 -2.87 2.10 -8.02
N LEU A 120 -2.01 3.11 -8.05
CA LEU A 120 -2.00 4.12 -9.12
C LEU A 120 -1.73 3.48 -10.46
N TYR A 121 -0.72 2.62 -10.57
CA TYR A 121 -0.40 1.91 -11.80
C TYR A 121 -1.58 1.08 -12.29
N CYS A 122 -2.17 0.23 -11.44
CA CYS A 122 -3.31 -0.61 -11.82
C CYS A 122 -4.49 0.26 -12.29
N LYS A 123 -4.75 1.37 -11.59
CA LYS A 123 -5.81 2.29 -11.97
C LYS A 123 -5.56 2.96 -13.33
N MET A 124 -4.35 3.47 -13.55
CA MET A 124 -3.97 4.16 -14.79
C MET A 124 -3.88 3.20 -15.98
N ALA A 125 -3.40 1.98 -15.74
CA ALA A 125 -3.30 0.90 -16.73
C ALA A 125 -4.64 0.18 -16.99
N LYS A 126 -5.69 0.53 -16.24
CA LYS A 126 -7.01 -0.15 -16.23
C LYS A 126 -6.89 -1.66 -15.99
N GLN A 127 -5.93 -2.07 -15.16
CA GLN A 127 -5.72 -3.46 -14.78
C GLN A 127 -6.53 -3.79 -13.53
N PRO A 128 -7.16 -4.98 -13.49
CA PRO A 128 -7.77 -5.47 -12.26
C PRO A 128 -6.66 -5.74 -11.23
N PHE A 129 -6.94 -5.44 -9.96
CA PHE A 129 -6.04 -5.71 -8.85
C PHE A 129 -6.83 -6.25 -7.65
N ASN A 130 -6.15 -7.05 -6.83
CA ASN A 130 -6.73 -7.62 -5.62
C ASN A 130 -6.63 -6.61 -4.46
N LEU A 131 -7.75 -5.96 -4.13
CA LEU A 131 -7.76 -4.94 -3.09
C LEU A 131 -7.47 -5.51 -1.70
N GLY A 132 -8.02 -6.68 -1.36
CA GLY A 132 -7.80 -7.32 -0.07
C GLY A 132 -6.34 -7.66 0.17
N TYR A 133 -5.67 -8.20 -0.85
CA TYR A 133 -4.24 -8.45 -0.82
C TYR A 133 -3.43 -7.16 -0.59
N MET A 134 -3.75 -6.10 -1.33
CA MET A 134 -3.06 -4.80 -1.20
C MET A 134 -3.21 -4.19 0.20
N MET A 135 -4.41 -4.25 0.76
CA MET A 135 -4.66 -3.74 2.11
C MET A 135 -3.96 -4.59 3.18
N ASN A 136 -3.96 -5.92 3.02
CA ASN A 136 -3.23 -6.82 3.91
C ASN A 136 -1.72 -6.51 3.93
N GLU A 137 -1.08 -6.41 2.77
CA GLU A 137 0.34 -6.06 2.65
C GLU A 137 0.65 -4.68 3.24
N ALA A 138 -0.20 -3.67 2.98
CA ALA A 138 -0.03 -2.35 3.56
C ALA A 138 -0.11 -2.37 5.10
N PHE A 139 -1.02 -3.16 5.67
CA PHE A 139 -1.10 -3.35 7.12
C PHE A 139 0.13 -4.08 7.68
N LEU A 140 0.60 -5.14 7.02
CA LEU A 140 1.82 -5.85 7.42
C LEU A 140 3.07 -4.95 7.34
N GLY A 141 3.22 -4.18 6.25
CA GLY A 141 4.31 -3.23 6.07
C GLY A 141 4.35 -2.18 7.18
N LEU A 142 3.19 -1.61 7.53
CA LEU A 142 3.07 -0.66 8.64
C LEU A 142 3.50 -1.26 9.98
N MET A 143 3.02 -2.47 10.28
CA MET A 143 3.31 -3.15 11.55
C MET A 143 4.77 -3.59 11.68
N ARG A 144 5.46 -3.84 10.56
CA ARG A 144 6.91 -4.09 10.54
C ARG A 144 7.69 -2.82 10.90
N ASN A 145 7.28 -1.67 10.37
CA ASN A 145 7.96 -0.39 10.56
C ASN A 145 7.75 0.23 11.96
N SER A 146 6.59 0.00 12.60
CA SER A 146 6.32 0.52 13.96
C SER A 146 7.22 -0.08 15.05
N LYS A 147 7.76 -1.29 14.85
CA LYS A 147 8.70 -1.94 15.79
C LYS A 147 10.07 -1.25 15.86
N GLY A 148 10.41 -0.39 14.91
CA GLY A 148 11.68 0.34 14.87
C GLY A 148 11.66 1.72 15.54
N ALA A 149 10.49 2.26 15.85
CA ALA A 149 10.36 3.54 16.53
C ALA A 149 10.60 3.36 18.04
N LYS A 150 11.84 3.58 18.50
CA LYS A 150 12.10 3.76 19.93
C LYS A 150 11.41 5.03 20.42
N PRO A 151 10.81 5.02 21.63
CA PRO A 151 10.26 6.23 22.25
C PRO A 151 11.33 7.29 22.51
#